data_AF-A0A952G7L0-F1
#
_entry.id   AF-A0A952G7L0-F1
#
_cell.length_a   1.000
_cell.length_b   1.000
_cell.length_c   1.000
_cell.angle_alpha   90.00
_cell.angle_beta   90.00
_cell.angle_gamma   90.00
#
_symmetry.space_group_name_H-M   'P 1'
#
loop_
_entity.id
_entity.type
_entity.pdbx_description
1 polymer ?
#
loop_
_entity_poly.entity_id
_entity_poly.type
_entity_poly.pdbx_seq_one_letter_code
_entity_poly.pdbx_strand_id
1 'polypeptide(L)'
;YANTLFHTWGIGPKDPKYKDRGILLLFATQDRKRRIEVGFGLEGILPDAKTGDIGRAMRPLLQQNQWDEAIRLGVTEIGQTIADDAGVTLNPPQATHTYHRETVHSGGGIGIGVLVVGFILFLIVVSILRRIFGGGGPGGFGGGGGGGWLPWLILGNILGSGGGRRDWDGRGGGGGDGGDSSGGFGGFGGGDSGGGGSSGDW
;
A
#
# COMPACT_ATOMS: atom_id res chain seq x y z
N TYR A 1 -13.33 0.06 10.96
CA TYR A 1 -12.62 -0.23 9.69
C TYR A 1 -13.02 0.76 8.60
N ALA A 2 -14.30 0.83 8.19
CA ALA A 2 -14.74 1.74 7.13
C ALA A 2 -14.44 3.22 7.43
N ASN A 3 -14.69 3.71 8.65
CA ASN A 3 -14.31 5.07 9.04
C ASN A 3 -12.80 5.33 8.88
N THR A 4 -11.94 4.43 9.38
CA THR A 4 -10.48 4.55 9.19
C THR A 4 -10.09 4.57 7.71
N LEU A 5 -10.74 3.76 6.87
CA LEU A 5 -10.53 3.74 5.43
C LEU A 5 -10.97 5.06 4.78
N PHE A 6 -12.10 5.60 5.21
CA PHE A 6 -12.65 6.87 4.75
C PHE A 6 -11.66 8.02 4.95
N HIS A 7 -11.09 8.10 6.15
CA HIS A 7 -10.04 9.06 6.50
C HIS A 7 -8.75 8.81 5.72
N THR A 8 -8.30 7.55 5.66
CA THR A 8 -7.04 7.17 4.99
C THR A 8 -7.07 7.47 3.49
N TRP A 9 -8.23 7.32 2.85
CA TRP A 9 -8.40 7.58 1.43
C TRP A 9 -8.77 9.04 1.12
N GLY A 10 -9.04 9.85 2.15
CA GLY A 10 -9.51 11.23 1.97
C GLY A 10 -10.80 11.27 1.16
N ILE A 11 -11.81 10.49 1.56
CA ILE A 11 -13.06 10.38 0.80
C ILE A 11 -13.87 11.65 0.95
N GLY A 12 -14.12 12.32 -0.17
CA GLY A 12 -14.95 13.52 -0.25
C GLY A 12 -14.24 14.68 -0.95
N PRO A 13 -14.97 15.75 -1.25
CA PRO A 13 -14.41 16.90 -1.94
C PRO A 13 -13.37 17.62 -1.07
N LYS A 14 -12.28 18.08 -1.71
CA LYS A 14 -11.29 18.97 -1.07
C LYS A 14 -11.75 20.43 -1.04
N ASP A 15 -12.77 20.76 -1.83
CA ASP A 15 -13.36 22.09 -1.89
C ASP A 15 -14.03 22.41 -0.54
N PRO A 16 -13.63 23.50 0.16
CA PRO A 16 -14.23 23.90 1.42
C PRO A 16 -15.75 24.08 1.36
N LYS A 17 -16.30 24.42 0.19
CA LYS A 17 -17.75 24.57 -0.01
C LYS A 17 -18.50 23.24 0.13
N TYR A 18 -17.84 22.14 -0.21
CA TYR A 18 -18.41 20.78 -0.18
C TYR A 18 -17.71 19.90 0.85
N LYS A 19 -17.16 20.52 1.91
CA LYS A 19 -16.46 19.84 3.00
C LYS A 19 -17.30 18.70 3.56
N ASP A 20 -16.65 17.57 3.83
CA ASP A 20 -17.25 16.40 4.48
C ASP A 20 -18.41 15.76 3.70
N ARG A 21 -18.56 16.06 2.40
CA ARG A 21 -19.57 15.45 1.53
C ARG A 21 -19.08 14.21 0.80
N GLY A 22 -18.44 13.31 1.55
CA GLY A 22 -17.98 12.01 1.05
C GLY A 22 -18.92 10.87 1.44
N ILE A 23 -18.97 9.82 0.62
CA ILE A 23 -19.69 8.57 0.92
C ILE A 23 -18.80 7.39 0.53
N LEU A 24 -18.75 6.38 1.39
CA LEU A 24 -18.10 5.10 1.11
C LEU A 24 -19.12 3.97 1.23
N LEU A 25 -19.36 3.27 0.13
CA LEU A 25 -20.06 2.00 0.11
C LEU A 25 -19.02 0.87 0.05
N LEU A 26 -18.88 0.13 1.15
CA LEU A 26 -17.90 -0.93 1.33
C LEU A 26 -18.58 -2.30 1.41
N PHE A 27 -18.05 -3.28 0.68
CA PHE A 27 -18.47 -4.68 0.74
C PHE A 27 -17.28 -5.57 1.13
N ALA A 28 -17.46 -6.37 2.18
CA ALA A 28 -16.60 -7.48 2.55
C ALA A 28 -17.27 -8.77 2.07
N THR A 29 -16.91 -9.22 0.86
CA THR A 29 -17.62 -10.29 0.15
C THR A 29 -17.51 -11.65 0.84
N GLN A 30 -16.33 -11.98 1.40
CA GLN A 30 -16.10 -13.22 2.13
C GLN A 30 -16.90 -13.28 3.44
N ASP A 31 -16.97 -12.16 4.15
CA ASP A 31 -17.68 -12.05 5.43
C ASP A 31 -19.18 -11.80 5.26
N ARG A 32 -19.64 -11.59 4.02
CA ARG A 32 -21.00 -11.15 3.67
C ARG A 32 -21.47 -9.91 4.45
N LYS A 33 -20.59 -8.92 4.60
CA LYS A 33 -20.85 -7.68 5.33
C LYS A 33 -20.74 -6.46 4.44
N ARG A 34 -21.65 -5.50 4.64
CA ARG A 34 -21.66 -4.20 3.96
C ARG A 34 -21.64 -3.08 4.97
N ARG A 35 -21.10 -1.94 4.54
CA ARG A 35 -21.05 -0.71 5.30
C ARG A 35 -21.20 0.47 4.36
N ILE A 36 -22.12 1.37 4.69
CA ILE A 36 -22.26 2.69 4.11
C ILE A 36 -21.72 3.67 5.14
N GLU A 37 -20.61 4.33 4.85
CA GLU A 37 -20.05 5.41 5.65
C GLU A 37 -20.46 6.74 5.01
N VAL A 38 -21.00 7.65 5.81
CA VAL A 38 -21.44 8.98 5.36
C VAL A 38 -20.60 10.03 6.06
N GLY A 39 -20.07 10.99 5.30
CA GLY A 39 -19.36 12.14 5.87
C GLY A 39 -20.31 13.14 6.52
N PHE A 40 -19.81 13.91 7.48
CA PHE A 40 -20.62 14.83 8.29
C PHE A 40 -21.47 15.82 7.46
N GLY A 41 -20.95 16.26 6.32
CA GLY A 41 -21.63 17.20 5.44
C GLY A 41 -22.87 16.64 4.74
N LEU A 42 -23.12 15.33 4.84
CA LEU A 42 -24.25 14.63 4.25
C LEU A 42 -25.18 13.95 5.26
N GLU A 43 -24.86 13.95 6.57
CA GLU A 43 -25.67 13.25 7.58
C GLU A 43 -27.11 13.76 7.68
N GLY A 44 -27.33 15.07 7.45
CA GLY A 44 -28.68 15.64 7.42
C GLY A 44 -29.54 15.15 6.24
N ILE A 45 -28.90 14.71 5.16
CA ILE A 45 -29.54 14.29 3.90
C ILE A 45 -29.69 12.77 3.85
N LEU A 46 -28.62 12.07 4.27
CA LEU A 46 -28.45 10.63 4.30
C LEU A 46 -28.17 10.15 5.74
N PRO A 47 -29.18 10.20 6.64
CA PRO A 47 -29.02 9.71 7.99
C PRO A 47 -28.98 8.16 8.06
N ASP A 48 -28.61 7.68 9.25
CA ASP A 48 -28.83 6.35 9.84
C ASP A 48 -29.90 5.51 9.15
N ALA A 49 -31.13 6.01 9.30
CA ALA A 49 -32.34 5.34 8.85
C ALA A 49 -32.35 5.11 7.33
N LYS A 50 -32.07 6.16 6.53
CA LYS A 50 -32.10 6.08 5.07
C LYS A 50 -31.03 5.14 4.55
N THR A 51 -29.79 5.27 5.03
CA THR A 51 -28.73 4.35 4.63
C THR A 51 -29.02 2.92 5.08
N GLY A 52 -29.72 2.73 6.20
CA GLY A 52 -30.23 1.44 6.65
C GLY A 52 -31.25 0.84 5.69
N ASP A 53 -32.21 1.65 5.21
CA ASP A 53 -33.22 1.24 4.22
C ASP A 53 -32.59 0.82 2.90
N ILE A 54 -31.66 1.64 2.37
CA ILE A 54 -30.91 1.32 1.15
C ILE A 54 -30.15 0.00 1.32
N GLY A 55 -29.49 -0.18 2.46
CA GLY A 55 -28.82 -1.42 2.82
C GLY A 55 -29.75 -2.65 2.87
N ARG A 56 -30.98 -2.48 3.36
CA ARG A 56 -32.00 -3.55 3.37
C ARG A 56 -32.50 -3.87 1.97
N ALA A 57 -32.71 -2.86 1.13
CA ALA A 57 -33.13 -3.02 -0.26
C ALA A 57 -32.08 -3.76 -1.11
N MET A 58 -30.78 -3.55 -0.84
CA MET A 58 -29.70 -4.30 -1.50
C MET A 58 -29.62 -5.77 -1.06
N ARG A 59 -30.03 -6.10 0.17
CA ARG A 59 -29.84 -7.44 0.76
C ARG A 59 -30.35 -8.61 -0.11
N PRO A 60 -31.58 -8.61 -0.65
CA PRO A 60 -32.08 -9.73 -1.46
C PRO A 60 -31.27 -9.95 -2.75
N LEU A 61 -30.74 -8.88 -3.35
CA LEU A 61 -29.90 -8.97 -4.55
C LEU A 61 -28.52 -9.55 -4.21
N LEU A 62 -27.92 -9.10 -3.10
CA LEU A 62 -26.64 -9.62 -2.61
C LEU A 62 -26.74 -11.11 -2.24
N GLN A 63 -27.87 -11.53 -1.66
CA GLN A 63 -28.15 -12.95 -1.35
C GLN A 63 -28.21 -13.83 -2.61
N GLN A 64 -28.68 -13.27 -3.71
CA GLN A 64 -28.74 -13.93 -5.02
C GLN A 64 -27.43 -13.82 -5.81
N ASN A 65 -26.37 -13.26 -5.20
CA ASN A 65 -25.10 -12.92 -5.87
C ASN A 65 -25.27 -11.97 -7.08
N GLN A 66 -26.35 -11.18 -7.10
CA GLN A 66 -26.61 -10.17 -8.12
C GLN A 66 -25.90 -8.86 -7.73
N TRP A 67 -24.56 -8.88 -7.77
CA TRP A 67 -23.71 -7.78 -7.29
C TRP A 67 -23.91 -6.48 -8.05
N ASP A 68 -23.93 -6.55 -9.38
CA ASP A 68 -24.06 -5.35 -10.22
C ASP A 68 -25.37 -4.64 -9.94
N GLU A 69 -26.45 -5.41 -9.82
CA GLU A 69 -27.78 -4.87 -9.53
C GLU A 69 -27.88 -4.33 -8.11
N ALA A 70 -27.28 -5.01 -7.12
CA ALA A 70 -27.23 -4.52 -5.75
C ALA A 70 -26.48 -3.19 -5.63
N ILE A 71 -25.30 -3.09 -6.26
CA ILE A 71 -24.48 -1.87 -6.25
C ILE A 71 -25.20 -0.76 -7.01
N ARG A 72 -25.78 -1.06 -8.18
CA ARG A 72 -26.55 -0.11 -8.98
C ARG A 72 -27.72 0.46 -8.19
N LEU A 73 -28.49 -0.41 -7.51
CA LEU A 73 -29.58 0.02 -6.64
C LEU A 73 -29.06 0.94 -5.53
N GLY A 74 -28.04 0.51 -4.78
CA GLY A 74 -27.48 1.29 -3.68
C GLY A 74 -26.99 2.68 -4.10
N VAL A 75 -26.21 2.76 -5.19
CA VAL A 75 -25.68 4.02 -5.72
C VAL A 75 -26.80 4.91 -6.26
N THR A 76 -27.81 4.33 -6.92
CA THR A 76 -28.95 5.07 -7.47
C THR A 76 -29.77 5.72 -6.35
N GLU A 77 -30.13 4.95 -5.31
CA GLU A 77 -30.90 5.45 -4.17
C GLU A 77 -30.15 6.53 -3.38
N ILE A 78 -28.84 6.34 -3.16
CA ILE A 78 -27.96 7.35 -2.54
C ILE A 78 -27.96 8.62 -3.38
N GLY A 79 -27.73 8.49 -4.69
CA GLY A 79 -27.68 9.61 -5.62
C GLY A 79 -29.01 10.37 -5.67
N GLN A 80 -30.12 9.66 -5.80
CA GLN A 80 -31.47 10.24 -5.81
C GLN A 80 -31.77 11.00 -4.53
N THR A 81 -31.44 10.42 -3.37
CA THR A 81 -31.63 11.11 -2.08
C THR A 81 -30.88 12.44 -2.01
N ILE A 82 -29.64 12.50 -2.52
CA ILE A 82 -28.84 13.73 -2.56
C ILE A 82 -29.40 14.71 -3.59
N ALA A 83 -29.86 14.20 -4.73
CA ALA A 83 -30.38 15.00 -5.82
C ALA A 83 -31.71 15.68 -5.46
N ASP A 84 -32.60 14.95 -4.79
CA ASP A 84 -33.87 15.46 -4.29
C ASP A 84 -33.64 16.60 -3.29
N ASP A 85 -32.68 16.46 -2.37
CA ASP A 85 -32.29 17.52 -1.43
C ASP A 85 -31.72 18.74 -2.16
N ALA A 86 -30.91 18.51 -3.21
CA ALA A 86 -30.34 19.57 -4.03
C ALA A 86 -31.32 20.18 -5.05
N GLY A 87 -32.55 19.65 -5.17
CA GLY A 87 -33.54 20.07 -6.16
C GLY A 87 -33.14 19.82 -7.61
N VAL A 88 -32.29 18.81 -7.87
CA VAL A 88 -31.82 18.44 -9.20
C VAL A 88 -32.37 17.08 -9.60
N THR A 89 -32.70 16.91 -10.87
CA THR A 89 -33.13 15.61 -11.39
C THR A 89 -31.92 14.85 -11.92
N LEU A 90 -31.65 13.67 -11.35
CA LEU A 90 -30.69 12.75 -11.96
C LEU A 90 -31.36 12.05 -13.14
N ASN A 91 -30.81 12.23 -14.32
CA ASN A 91 -31.15 11.38 -15.44
C ASN A 91 -30.19 10.18 -15.40
N PRO A 92 -30.63 8.98 -14.97
CA PRO A 92 -29.72 7.85 -14.84
C PRO A 92 -29.12 7.56 -16.22
N PRO A 93 -27.78 7.51 -16.34
CA PRO A 93 -27.15 7.18 -17.61
C PRO A 93 -27.66 5.81 -18.06
N GLN A 94 -28.21 5.73 -19.27
CA GLN A 94 -28.52 4.44 -19.89
C GLN A 94 -27.21 3.67 -19.98
N ALA A 95 -27.16 2.48 -19.37
CA ALA A 95 -25.97 1.66 -19.28
C ALA A 95 -25.43 1.32 -20.68
N THR A 96 -24.48 2.14 -21.13
CA THR A 96 -23.67 1.93 -22.33
C THR A 96 -22.20 1.93 -21.93
N HIS A 97 -21.89 1.29 -20.79
CA HIS A 97 -20.51 1.00 -20.44
C HIS A 97 -20.12 -0.32 -21.11
N THR A 98 -19.61 -0.24 -22.34
CA THR A 98 -18.73 -1.29 -22.84
C THR A 98 -17.50 -1.27 -21.94
N TYR A 99 -17.34 -2.27 -21.07
CA TYR A 99 -16.11 -2.44 -20.30
C TYR A 99 -14.96 -2.64 -21.29
N HIS A 100 -14.28 -1.55 -21.68
CA HIS A 100 -12.93 -1.66 -22.21
C HIS A 100 -12.07 -2.06 -21.02
N ARG A 101 -11.87 -3.36 -20.87
CA ARG A 101 -10.77 -3.90 -20.09
C ARG A 101 -9.51 -3.36 -20.75
N GLU A 102 -9.01 -2.25 -20.24
CA GLU A 102 -7.68 -1.80 -20.56
C GLU A 102 -6.77 -2.92 -20.07
N THR A 103 -6.37 -3.80 -20.99
CA THR A 103 -5.29 -4.73 -20.75
C THR A 103 -4.11 -3.84 -20.43
N VAL A 104 -3.74 -3.78 -19.15
CA VAL A 104 -2.48 -3.19 -18.72
C VAL A 104 -1.42 -3.93 -19.52
N HIS A 105 -1.01 -3.35 -20.64
CA HIS A 105 0.19 -3.77 -21.33
C HIS A 105 1.27 -3.56 -20.28
N SER A 106 1.73 -4.67 -19.69
CA SER A 106 2.89 -4.70 -18.82
C SER A 106 4.01 -4.02 -19.59
N GLY A 107 4.26 -2.76 -19.26
CA GLY A 107 5.29 -1.94 -19.86
C GLY A 107 6.57 -2.74 -19.89
N GLY A 108 7.14 -2.85 -21.09
CA GLY A 108 8.24 -3.74 -21.40
C GLY A 108 9.35 -3.64 -20.35
N GLY A 109 9.43 -4.67 -19.50
CA GLY A 109 10.66 -4.96 -18.79
C GLY A 109 11.77 -5.07 -19.83
N ILE A 110 12.93 -4.51 -19.50
CA ILE A 110 14.15 -4.64 -20.30
C ILE A 110 14.27 -6.13 -20.66
N GLY A 111 13.99 -6.45 -21.93
CA GLY A 111 13.93 -7.84 -22.35
C GLY A 111 15.23 -8.53 -21.96
N ILE A 112 15.15 -9.77 -21.50
CA ILE A 112 16.31 -10.56 -21.07
C ILE A 112 17.47 -10.45 -22.10
N GLY A 113 17.15 -10.29 -23.39
CA GLY A 113 18.12 -10.00 -24.45
C GLY A 113 19.01 -8.77 -24.22
N VAL A 114 18.49 -7.65 -23.71
CA VAL A 114 19.29 -6.44 -23.42
C VAL A 114 20.23 -6.68 -22.23
N LEU A 115 19.77 -7.41 -21.20
CA LEU A 115 20.61 -7.79 -20.07
C LEU A 115 21.72 -8.76 -20.50
N VAL A 116 21.40 -9.72 -21.37
CA VAL A 116 22.38 -10.67 -21.92
C VAL A 116 23.42 -9.95 -22.79
N VAL A 117 23.00 -9.05 -23.68
CA VAL A 117 23.92 -8.26 -24.52
C VAL A 117 24.80 -7.36 -23.64
N GLY A 118 24.24 -6.70 -22.63
CA GLY A 118 25.00 -5.89 -21.68
C GLY A 118 26.02 -6.72 -20.89
N PHE A 119 25.64 -7.92 -20.43
CA PHE A 119 26.54 -8.83 -19.72
C PHE A 119 27.67 -9.35 -20.61
N ILE A 120 27.40 -9.67 -21.88
CA ILE A 120 28.41 -10.08 -22.85
C ILE A 120 29.40 -8.93 -23.11
N LEU A 121 28.90 -7.70 -23.30
CA LEU A 121 29.76 -6.52 -23.46
C LEU A 121 30.63 -6.27 -22.22
N PHE A 122 30.06 -6.42 -21.02
CA PHE A 122 30.81 -6.30 -19.77
C PHE A 122 31.96 -7.31 -19.68
N LEU A 123 31.72 -8.59 -20.04
CA LEU A 123 32.78 -9.62 -20.05
C LEU A 123 33.88 -9.32 -21.07
N ILE A 124 33.52 -8.81 -22.26
CA ILE A 124 34.49 -8.42 -23.29
C ILE A 124 35.37 -7.27 -22.79
N VAL A 125 34.77 -6.23 -22.18
CA VAL A 125 35.49 -5.09 -21.62
C VAL A 125 36.45 -5.53 -20.50
N VAL A 126 36.01 -6.40 -19.58
CA VAL A 126 36.86 -6.94 -18.51
C VAL A 126 38.02 -7.78 -19.07
N SER A 127 37.77 -8.57 -20.13
CA SER A 127 38.81 -9.38 -20.78
C SER A 127 39.89 -8.50 -21.45
N ILE A 128 39.46 -7.44 -22.14
CA ILE A 128 40.36 -6.47 -22.78
C ILE A 128 41.15 -5.70 -21.72
N LEU A 129 40.49 -5.24 -20.65
CA LEU A 129 41.15 -4.59 -19.51
C LEU A 129 42.18 -5.49 -18.85
N ARG A 130 41.87 -6.78 -18.63
CA ARG A 130 42.85 -7.76 -18.12
C ARG A 130 44.03 -7.97 -19.06
N ARG A 131 43.82 -7.84 -20.37
CA ARG A 131 44.89 -7.97 -21.37
C ARG A 131 45.75 -6.72 -21.50
N ILE A 132 45.16 -5.54 -21.30
CA ILE A 132 45.85 -4.24 -21.36
C ILE A 132 46.57 -3.92 -20.04
N PHE A 133 45.96 -4.21 -18.89
CA PHE A 133 46.52 -3.99 -17.55
C PHE A 133 47.25 -5.21 -16.96
N GLY A 134 47.20 -6.37 -17.63
CA GLY A 134 47.84 -7.63 -17.20
C GLY A 134 48.90 -8.13 -18.18
N GLY A 135 49.69 -7.23 -18.77
CA GLY A 135 50.68 -7.54 -19.80
C GLY A 135 52.12 -7.18 -19.42
N GLY A 136 52.76 -8.01 -18.59
CA GLY A 136 54.22 -8.11 -18.46
C GLY A 136 54.59 -8.85 -17.17
N GLY A 137 55.20 -10.02 -17.12
CA GLY A 137 55.82 -10.93 -18.09
C GLY A 137 56.44 -12.10 -17.28
N PRO A 138 57.07 -13.10 -17.93
CA PRO A 138 57.29 -14.46 -17.39
C PRO A 138 58.61 -14.65 -16.60
N GLY A 139 58.57 -15.50 -15.56
CA GLY A 139 59.75 -16.18 -14.98
C GLY A 139 60.02 -15.96 -13.48
N GLY A 140 60.31 -17.06 -12.75
CA GLY A 140 60.93 -17.06 -11.41
C GLY A 140 60.07 -17.67 -10.30
N PHE A 141 59.98 -18.99 -10.19
CA PHE A 141 60.73 -19.80 -9.20
C PHE A 141 60.68 -19.30 -7.74
N GLY A 142 59.98 -20.08 -6.89
CA GLY A 142 60.53 -20.52 -5.61
C GLY A 142 60.00 -19.87 -4.34
N GLY A 143 59.31 -20.69 -3.52
CA GLY A 143 59.55 -20.66 -2.07
C GLY A 143 58.41 -20.14 -1.18
N GLY A 144 57.60 -21.08 -0.68
CA GLY A 144 57.27 -21.15 0.75
C GLY A 144 56.30 -20.12 1.37
N GLY A 145 55.11 -20.61 1.73
CA GLY A 145 54.43 -20.21 2.98
C GLY A 145 53.38 -19.09 2.90
N GLY A 146 52.15 -19.42 3.33
CA GLY A 146 51.10 -18.46 3.71
C GLY A 146 50.23 -17.99 2.54
N GLY A 147 49.04 -18.55 2.29
CA GLY A 147 47.91 -18.43 3.21
C GLY A 147 47.35 -17.00 3.16
N GLY A 148 46.80 -16.58 2.03
CA GLY A 148 46.22 -15.24 1.88
C GLY A 148 45.09 -15.02 2.88
N TRP A 149 45.14 -13.90 3.62
CA TRP A 149 44.25 -13.32 4.67
C TRP A 149 42.93 -13.99 5.12
N LEU A 150 42.26 -14.77 4.27
CA LEU A 150 40.98 -15.42 4.52
C LEU A 150 41.01 -16.54 5.59
N PRO A 151 42.07 -17.36 5.76
CA PRO A 151 42.17 -18.31 6.88
C PRO A 151 42.31 -17.63 8.25
N TRP A 152 42.85 -16.40 8.31
CA TRP A 152 43.04 -15.68 9.58
C TRP A 152 41.73 -15.12 10.16
N LEU A 153 40.75 -14.80 9.30
CA LEU A 153 39.41 -14.39 9.73
C LEU A 153 38.58 -15.56 10.29
N ILE A 154 38.87 -16.80 9.87
CA ILE A 154 38.05 -17.97 10.20
C ILE A 154 38.61 -18.73 11.43
N LEU A 155 39.92 -18.69 11.66
CA LEU A 155 40.54 -19.31 12.85
C LEU A 155 40.50 -18.44 14.13
N GLY A 156 40.26 -17.13 14.02
CA GLY A 156 40.16 -16.23 15.17
C GLY A 156 38.91 -16.42 16.04
N ASN A 157 37.88 -17.11 15.53
CA ASN A 157 36.60 -17.32 16.22
C ASN A 157 36.40 -18.73 16.80
N ILE A 158 37.40 -19.63 16.70
CA ILE A 158 37.26 -21.04 17.13
C ILE A 158 38.22 -21.45 18.27
N LEU A 159 39.15 -20.59 18.70
CA LEU A 159 40.15 -20.92 19.74
C LEU A 159 40.28 -19.92 20.90
N GLY A 160 39.22 -19.14 21.18
CA GLY A 160 39.23 -18.11 22.23
C GLY A 160 38.32 -18.39 23.43
N SER A 161 38.36 -19.58 24.01
CA SER A 161 37.78 -19.86 25.33
C SER A 161 38.87 -19.71 26.40
N GLY A 162 38.70 -18.81 27.37
CA GLY A 162 39.49 -18.86 28.60
C GLY A 162 39.71 -17.55 29.36
N GLY A 163 38.78 -17.24 30.28
CA GLY A 163 39.13 -16.91 31.68
C GLY A 163 39.46 -15.45 32.08
N GLY A 164 38.84 -15.02 33.18
CA GLY A 164 39.58 -14.35 34.27
C GLY A 164 39.21 -12.91 34.65
N ARG A 165 38.29 -12.80 35.62
CA ARG A 165 37.97 -11.72 36.59
C ARG A 165 38.98 -10.56 36.76
N ARG A 166 38.44 -9.34 36.96
CA ARG A 166 38.72 -8.46 38.13
C ARG A 166 37.78 -7.24 38.20
N ASP A 167 37.59 -6.82 39.44
CA ASP A 167 36.53 -5.95 39.98
C ASP A 167 36.76 -4.43 39.85
N TRP A 168 35.65 -3.70 40.04
CA TRP A 168 35.49 -2.50 40.90
C TRP A 168 35.46 -1.07 40.29
N ASP A 169 34.51 -0.27 40.82
CA ASP A 169 34.16 1.17 40.67
C ASP A 169 33.68 1.68 39.30
N GLY A 170 32.66 2.53 39.14
CA GLY A 170 31.81 3.27 40.07
C GLY A 170 31.10 4.41 39.30
N ARG A 171 29.93 4.84 39.78
CA ARG A 171 29.23 6.12 39.51
C ARG A 171 28.72 6.46 38.09
N GLY A 172 27.38 6.48 37.96
CA GLY A 172 26.64 7.76 37.95
C GLY A 172 26.22 8.37 36.61
N GLY A 173 24.90 8.66 36.51
CA GLY A 173 24.29 9.59 35.54
C GLY A 173 23.94 8.97 34.18
N GLY A 174 22.76 9.11 33.60
CA GLY A 174 21.72 10.11 33.75
C GLY A 174 21.41 10.70 32.38
N GLY A 175 20.21 10.41 31.85
CA GLY A 175 19.55 11.19 30.79
C GLY A 175 19.84 10.80 29.34
N GLY A 176 18.78 10.86 28.53
CA GLY A 176 18.91 11.19 27.11
C GLY A 176 18.25 10.24 26.10
N ASP A 177 16.97 10.51 25.82
CA ASP A 177 16.40 10.71 24.48
C ASP A 177 16.19 9.56 23.47
N GLY A 178 15.04 9.66 22.79
CA GLY A 178 14.62 8.90 21.62
C GLY A 178 13.23 8.29 21.86
N GLY A 179 12.11 8.94 21.60
CA GLY A 179 11.84 9.86 20.49
C GLY A 179 11.23 9.11 19.30
N ASP A 180 10.27 8.22 19.53
CA ASP A 180 9.56 7.50 18.47
C ASP A 180 8.56 8.44 17.80
N SER A 181 9.08 9.24 16.86
CA SER A 181 8.26 9.99 15.91
C SER A 181 7.69 8.99 14.91
N SER A 182 6.49 8.47 15.20
CA SER A 182 5.65 7.84 14.19
C SER A 182 5.23 8.93 13.20
N GLY A 183 5.91 8.95 12.06
CA GLY A 183 5.58 9.81 10.93
C GLY A 183 4.17 9.52 10.45
N GLY A 184 3.22 10.36 10.87
CA GLY A 184 1.85 10.35 10.37
C GLY A 184 1.86 10.67 8.88
N PHE A 185 1.33 9.76 8.08
CA PHE A 185 0.96 10.05 6.70
C PHE A 185 -0.02 11.24 6.73
N GLY A 186 0.41 12.36 6.15
CA GLY A 186 -0.37 13.59 6.09
C GLY A 186 -1.73 13.32 5.45
N GLY A 187 -2.79 13.72 6.15
CA GLY A 187 -4.17 13.51 5.73
C GLY A 187 -4.39 14.05 4.32
N PHE A 188 -4.79 13.15 3.41
CA PHE A 188 -5.34 13.54 2.13
C PHE A 188 -6.61 14.32 2.45
N GLY A 189 -6.59 15.65 2.31
CA GLY A 189 -7.64 16.57 2.74
C GLY A 189 -8.99 16.38 2.03
N GLY A 190 -9.58 15.20 2.18
CA GLY A 190 -10.97 14.90 1.87
C GLY A 190 -11.84 15.00 3.11
N GLY A 191 -13.07 14.51 3.01
CA GLY A 191 -14.07 14.68 4.05
C GLY A 191 -13.80 13.86 5.32
N ASP A 192 -14.31 14.36 6.44
CA ASP A 192 -14.37 13.66 7.71
C ASP A 192 -15.70 12.90 7.87
N SER A 193 -15.66 11.74 8.53
CA SER A 193 -16.84 11.01 9.00
C SER A 193 -16.72 10.64 10.49
N GLY A 194 -17.83 10.76 11.22
CA GLY A 194 -17.93 10.40 12.63
C GLY A 194 -18.30 8.94 12.88
N GLY A 195 -18.44 8.11 11.85
CA GLY A 195 -19.11 6.82 11.98
C GLY A 195 -20.53 6.80 11.41
N GLY A 196 -20.95 7.83 10.68
CA GLY A 196 -22.31 7.93 10.12
C GLY A 196 -22.62 6.85 9.06
N GLY A 197 -23.91 6.63 8.80
CA GLY A 197 -24.44 5.66 7.86
C GLY A 197 -24.75 4.28 8.48
N SER A 198 -24.95 3.24 7.67
CA SER A 198 -25.42 1.92 8.15
C SER A 198 -24.45 0.76 7.87
N SER A 199 -24.47 -0.27 8.73
CA SER A 199 -23.85 -1.57 8.48
C SER A 199 -24.90 -2.67 8.36
N GLY A 200 -24.54 -3.80 7.76
CA GLY A 200 -25.40 -4.98 7.76
C GLY A 200 -24.80 -6.17 7.02
N ASP A 201 -25.41 -7.32 7.24
CA ASP A 201 -25.06 -8.62 6.68
C ASP A 201 -26.06 -9.06 5.58
N TRP A 202 -25.65 -10.03 4.76
CA TRP A 202 -26.53 -10.68 3.77
C TRP A 202 -26.32 -12.18 3.66
#